data_AF-A0AAJ5ZF51-F1
#
_entry.id   AF-A0AAJ5ZF51-F1
#
_cell.length_a   1.000
_cell.length_b   1.000
_cell.length_c   1.000
_cell.angle_alpha   90.00
_cell.angle_beta   90.00
_cell.angle_gamma   90.00
#
_symmetry.space_group_name_H-M   'P 1'
#
loop_
_entity.id
_entity.type
_entity.pdbx_description
1 polymer ?
#
loop_
_entity_poly.entity_id
_entity_poly.type
_entity_poly.pdbx_seq_one_letter_code
_entity_poly.pdbx_strand_id
1 'polypeptide(L)'
;MPLSLIVIAAGAWLVTEAGWGYDALFVQLGLTGFVLTFFGGALLISPSIKKALSAVREHRIDSGEVKSALGRLNLISRLDLLLLFLVVLNMVLKPGL
;
A
#
# COMPACT_ATOMS: atom_id res chain seq x y z
N MET A 1 -6.08 -7.11 17.23
CA MET A 1 -5.21 -5.97 16.89
C MET A 1 -5.06 -5.92 15.37
N PRO A 2 -5.06 -4.75 14.72
CA PRO A 2 -4.81 -4.64 13.29
C PRO A 2 -3.45 -5.24 12.95
N LEU A 3 -3.39 -6.11 11.94
CA LEU A 3 -2.13 -6.75 11.50
C LEU A 3 -1.07 -5.71 11.13
N SER A 4 -1.48 -4.53 10.66
CA SER A 4 -0.60 -3.39 10.37
C SER A 4 0.22 -2.91 11.56
N LEU A 5 -0.36 -2.90 12.78
CA LEU A 5 0.37 -2.51 14.00
C LEU A 5 1.47 -3.51 14.34
N ILE A 6 1.20 -4.80 14.13
CA ILE A 6 2.19 -5.87 14.32
C ILE A 6 3.33 -5.71 13.30
N VAL A 7 3.00 -5.39 12.04
CA VAL A 7 3.99 -5.17 10.98
C VAL A 7 4.89 -3.97 11.29
N ILE A 8 4.33 -2.85 11.79
CA ILE A 8 5.15 -1.70 12.21
C ILE A 8 6.08 -2.07 13.35
N ALA A 9 5.56 -2.74 14.39
CA ALA A 9 6.36 -3.13 15.55
C ALA A 9 7.48 -4.09 15.15
N ALA A 10 7.17 -5.08 14.30
CA ALA A 10 8.16 -6.01 13.76
C ALA A 10 9.21 -5.30 12.90
N GLY A 11 8.81 -4.33 12.07
CA GLY A 11 9.74 -3.52 11.27
C GLY A 11 10.68 -2.69 12.15
N ALA A 12 10.14 -2.04 13.19
CA ALA A 12 10.95 -1.29 14.15
C ALA A 12 11.95 -2.18 14.90
N TRP A 13 11.52 -3.37 15.32
CA TRP A 13 12.38 -4.38 15.95
C TRP A 13 13.50 -4.85 15.03
N LEU A 14 13.20 -5.05 13.74
CA LEU A 14 14.17 -5.53 12.77
C LEU A 14 15.27 -4.48 12.49
N VAL A 15 14.93 -3.20 12.53
CA VAL A 15 15.93 -2.10 12.42
C VAL A 15 16.91 -2.16 13.59
N THR A 16 16.42 -2.34 14.82
CA THR A 16 17.28 -2.44 16.02
C THR A 16 18.13 -3.70 16.02
N GLU A 17 17.57 -4.86 15.64
CA GLU A 17 18.28 -6.14 15.61
C GLU A 17 19.41 -6.14 14.55
N ALA A 18 19.15 -5.53 13.40
CA ALA A 18 20.12 -5.47 12.31
C ALA A 18 21.13 -4.31 12.44
N GLY A 19 21.07 -3.53 13.53
CA GLY A 19 22.04 -2.48 13.85
C GLY A 19 21.99 -1.26 12.91
N TRP A 20 20.90 -1.06 12.18
CA TRP A 20 20.76 0.08 11.27
C TRP A 20 20.26 1.32 12.02
N GLY A 21 20.79 2.49 11.65
CA GLY A 21 20.27 3.77 12.13
C GLY A 21 18.94 4.15 11.46
N TYR A 22 18.06 4.82 12.21
CA TYR A 22 16.80 5.37 11.68
C TYR A 22 16.98 6.59 10.76
N ASP A 23 18.19 7.14 10.73
CA ASP A 23 18.66 8.18 9.83
C ASP A 23 18.96 7.64 8.42
N ALA A 24 19.12 6.32 8.26
CA ALA A 24 19.41 5.75 6.97
C ALA A 24 18.24 5.92 6.00
N LEU A 25 18.54 6.44 4.80
CA LEU A 25 17.53 6.81 3.79
C LEU A 25 16.59 5.65 3.47
N PHE A 26 17.12 4.42 3.36
CA PHE A 26 16.30 3.27 3.04
C PHE A 26 15.28 2.95 4.16
N VAL A 27 15.62 3.17 5.44
CA VAL A 27 14.71 2.99 6.58
C VAL A 27 13.58 4.02 6.53
N GLN A 28 13.92 5.30 6.31
CA GLN A 28 12.94 6.38 6.22
C GLN A 28 11.97 6.19 5.04
N LEU A 29 12.49 5.81 3.88
CA LEU A 29 11.69 5.55 2.69
C LEU A 29 10.80 4.32 2.87
N GLY A 30 11.27 3.27 3.54
CA GLY A 30 10.44 2.10 3.81
C GLY A 30 9.31 2.39 4.80
N LEU A 31 9.60 3.15 5.87
CA LEU A 31 8.57 3.56 6.82
C LEU A 31 7.53 4.47 6.15
N THR A 32 7.99 5.41 5.34
CA THR A 32 7.12 6.32 4.56
C THR A 32 6.25 5.52 3.58
N GLY A 33 6.84 4.58 2.85
CA GLY A 33 6.11 3.70 1.93
C GLY A 33 5.06 2.86 2.64
N PHE A 34 5.38 2.31 3.81
CA PHE A 34 4.40 1.60 4.65
C PHE A 34 3.23 2.51 5.04
N VAL A 35 3.52 3.74 5.51
CA VAL A 35 2.50 4.72 5.90
C VAL A 35 1.58 5.03 4.71
N LEU A 36 2.17 5.25 3.52
CA LEU A 36 1.42 5.51 2.29
C LEU A 36 0.52 4.33 1.89
N THR A 37 0.99 3.09 1.96
CA THR A 37 0.17 1.89 1.68
C THR A 37 -0.93 1.71 2.72
N PHE A 38 -0.62 1.90 4.01
CA PHE A 38 -1.61 1.78 5.07
C PHE A 38 -2.76 2.78 4.89
N PHE A 39 -2.45 4.05 4.68
CA PHE A 39 -3.46 5.08 4.43
C PHE A 39 -4.11 4.95 3.06
N GLY A 40 -3.36 4.60 2.02
CA GLY A 40 -3.89 4.35 0.67
C GLY A 40 -4.93 3.23 0.66
N GLY A 41 -4.67 2.13 1.37
CA GLY A 41 -5.63 1.03 1.53
C GLY A 41 -6.89 1.46 2.29
N ALA A 42 -6.72 2.20 3.39
CA ALA A 42 -7.83 2.66 4.21
C ALA A 42 -8.70 3.74 3.51
N LEU A 43 -8.08 4.75 2.90
CA LEU A 43 -8.76 5.92 2.35
C LEU A 43 -9.13 5.81 0.88
N LEU A 44 -8.41 5.01 0.08
CA LEU A 44 -8.65 4.95 -1.37
C LEU A 44 -9.28 3.61 -1.77
N ILE A 45 -8.69 2.48 -1.35
CA ILE A 45 -9.15 1.14 -1.75
C ILE A 45 -10.51 0.84 -1.12
N SER A 46 -10.63 1.00 0.20
CA SER A 46 -11.86 0.66 0.94
C SER A 46 -13.13 1.36 0.40
N PRO A 47 -13.15 2.69 0.18
CA PRO A 47 -14.33 3.33 -0.43
C PRO A 47 -14.50 3.00 -1.90
N SER A 48 -13.41 2.76 -2.65
CA SER A 48 -13.50 2.37 -4.07
C SER A 48 -14.13 0.99 -4.25
N ILE A 49 -13.84 0.04 -3.37
CA ILE A 49 -14.50 -1.27 -3.34
C ILE A 49 -16.01 -1.10 -3.10
N LYS A 50 -16.40 -0.28 -2.12
CA LYS A 50 -17.83 0.00 -1.85
C LYS A 50 -18.52 0.59 -3.07
N LYS A 51 -17.91 1.58 -3.73
CA LYS A 51 -18.44 2.20 -4.95
C LYS A 51 -18.58 1.19 -6.10
N ALA A 52 -17.58 0.33 -6.30
CA ALA A 52 -17.62 -0.71 -7.33
C ALA A 52 -18.73 -1.75 -7.05
N LEU A 53 -18.88 -2.19 -5.79
CA LEU A 53 -19.94 -3.11 -5.40
C LEU A 53 -21.34 -2.50 -5.58
N SER A 54 -21.53 -1.21 -5.26
CA SER A 54 -22.78 -0.50 -5.52
C SER A 54 -23.09 -0.43 -7.02
N ALA A 55 -22.11 -0.07 -7.85
CA ALA A 55 -22.29 -0.03 -9.30
C ALA A 55 -22.70 -1.39 -9.88
N VAL A 56 -22.07 -2.49 -9.40
CA VAL A 56 -22.40 -3.86 -9.82
C VAL A 56 -23.82 -4.28 -9.41
N ARG A 57 -24.32 -3.79 -8.26
CA ARG A 57 -25.68 -4.11 -7.80
C ARG A 57 -26.76 -3.36 -8.58
N GLU A 58 -26.46 -2.14 -9.00
CA GLU A 58 -27.44 -1.22 -9.59
C GLU A 58 -27.47 -1.30 -11.12
N HIS A 59 -26.37 -1.72 -11.76
CA HIS A 59 -26.22 -1.77 -13.21
C HIS A 59 -25.88 -3.18 -13.68
N ARG A 60 -26.11 -3.47 -14.97
CA ARG A 60 -25.61 -4.73 -15.56
C ARG A 60 -24.08 -4.75 -15.50
N ILE A 61 -23.50 -5.93 -15.27
CA ILE A 61 -22.06 -6.14 -15.13
C ILE A 61 -21.26 -5.57 -16.32
N ASP A 62 -21.83 -5.57 -17.52
CA ASP A 62 -21.20 -5.06 -18.73
C ASP A 62 -21.33 -3.55 -18.99
N SER A 63 -22.03 -2.83 -18.11
CA SER A 63 -22.20 -1.37 -18.21
C SER A 63 -20.87 -0.62 -18.12
N GLY A 64 -20.80 0.54 -18.76
CA GLY A 64 -19.63 1.42 -18.71
C GLY A 64 -19.30 1.89 -17.30
N GLU A 65 -20.30 2.08 -16.44
CA GLU A 65 -20.11 2.51 -15.05
C GLU A 65 -19.41 1.44 -14.21
N VAL A 66 -19.82 0.17 -14.33
CA VAL A 66 -19.16 -0.95 -13.64
C VAL A 66 -17.72 -1.11 -14.11
N LYS A 67 -17.48 -1.06 -15.43
CA LYS A 67 -16.13 -1.14 -16.02
C LYS A 67 -15.24 0.01 -15.54
N SER A 68 -15.75 1.23 -15.46
CA SER A 68 -15.02 2.39 -14.96
C SER A 68 -14.69 2.28 -13.46
N ALA A 69 -15.65 1.82 -12.64
CA ALA A 69 -15.44 1.62 -11.21
C ALA A 69 -14.37 0.54 -10.92
N LEU A 70 -14.44 -0.59 -11.64
CA LEU A 70 -13.44 -1.65 -11.55
C LEU A 70 -12.07 -1.21 -12.10
N GLY A 71 -12.05 -0.43 -13.19
CA GLY A 71 -10.84 0.14 -13.76
C GLY A 71 -10.10 1.05 -12.77
N ARG A 72 -10.83 1.91 -12.05
CA ARG A 72 -10.27 2.74 -10.98
C ARG A 72 -9.71 1.90 -9.84
N LEU A 73 -10.44 0.89 -9.41
CA LEU A 73 -9.96 -0.01 -8.35
C LEU A 73 -8.66 -0.73 -8.77
N ASN A 74 -8.61 -1.27 -9.98
CA ASN A 74 -7.43 -1.93 -10.54
C ASN A 74 -6.24 -0.97 -10.66
N LEU A 75 -6.47 0.29 -11.05
CA LEU A 75 -5.42 1.30 -11.11
C LEU A 75 -4.84 1.58 -9.72
N ILE A 76 -5.69 1.78 -8.71
CA ILE A 76 -5.24 2.03 -7.33
C ILE A 76 -4.46 0.82 -6.80
N SER A 77 -4.96 -0.40 -7.02
CA SER A 77 -4.25 -1.62 -6.63
C SER A 77 -2.89 -1.77 -7.32
N ARG A 78 -2.78 -1.38 -8.60
CA ARG A 78 -1.50 -1.40 -9.32
C ARG A 78 -0.51 -0.37 -8.78
N LEU A 79 -0.98 0.82 -8.41
CA LEU A 79 -0.14 1.85 -7.80
C LEU A 79 0.36 1.41 -6.43
N ASP A 80 -0.49 0.77 -5.63
CA ASP A 80 -0.08 0.22 -4.34
C ASP A 80 0.96 -0.91 -4.49
N LEU A 81 0.77 -1.80 -5.46
CA LEU A 81 1.76 -2.84 -5.77
C LEU A 81 3.09 -2.26 -6.26
N LEU A 82 3.05 -1.22 -7.10
CA LEU A 82 4.23 -0.49 -7.55
C LEU A 82 4.98 0.15 -6.38
N LEU A 83 4.26 0.78 -5.46
CA LEU A 83 4.84 1.37 -4.26
C LEU A 83 5.50 0.31 -3.39
N LEU A 84 4.84 -0.84 -3.18
CA LEU A 84 5.41 -1.97 -2.46
C LEU A 84 6.71 -2.45 -3.12
N PHE A 85 6.71 -2.60 -4.45
CA PHE A 85 7.89 -2.99 -5.20
C PHE A 85 9.05 -1.99 -5.03
N LEU A 86 8.75 -0.68 -5.09
CA LEU A 86 9.75 0.38 -4.86
C LEU A 86 10.31 0.34 -3.44
N VAL A 87 9.46 0.10 -2.43
CA VAL A 87 9.90 -0.06 -1.04
C VAL A 87 10.83 -1.26 -0.89
N VAL A 88 10.46 -2.40 -1.47
CA VAL A 88 11.30 -3.61 -1.45
C VAL A 88 12.62 -3.35 -2.15
N LEU A 89 12.60 -2.74 -3.34
CA LEU A 89 13.80 -2.41 -4.10
C LEU A 89 14.71 -1.46 -3.32
N ASN A 90 14.14 -0.43 -2.67
CA ASN A 90 14.87 0.45 -1.77
C ASN A 90 15.49 -0.31 -0.58
N MET A 91 14.76 -1.25 0.02
CA MET A 91 15.25 -2.07 1.13
C MET A 91 16.35 -3.06 0.73
N VAL A 92 16.37 -3.49 -0.53
CA VAL A 92 17.39 -4.39 -1.09
C VAL A 92 18.63 -3.62 -1.51
N LEU A 93 18.45 -2.53 -2.26
CA LEU A 93 19.55 -1.72 -2.77
C LEU A 93 20.21 -0.86 -1.70
N LYS A 94 19.49 -0.56 -0.61
CA LYS A 94 20.05 0.14 0.56
C LYS A 94 20.79 1.43 0.18
N PRO A 95 20.16 2.34 -0.60
CA PRO A 95 20.84 3.55 -1.07
C PRO A 95 21.32 4.41 0.11
N GLY A 96 22.58 4.87 0.03
CA GLY A 96 23.19 5.71 1.06
C GLY A 96 23.81 4.96 2.24
N LEU A 97 23.94 3.63 2.14
CA LEU A 97 24.77 2.79 3.02
C LEU A 97 26.11 2.44 2.38
#